data_AF-A0A9D6PSR6-F1
#
_entry.id   AF-A0A9D6PSR6-F1
#
_cell.length_a   1.000
_cell.length_b   1.000
_cell.length_c   1.000
_cell.angle_alpha   90.00
_cell.angle_beta   90.00
_cell.angle_gamma   90.00
#
_symmetry.space_group_name_H-M   'P 1'
#
loop_
_entity.id
_entity.type
_entity.pdbx_description
1 polymer ?
#
loop_
_entity_poly.entity_id
_entity_poly.type
_entity_poly.pdbx_seq_one_letter_code
_entity_poly.pdbx_strand_id
1 'polypeptide(L)'
;VVAAWFMYLAQPQFAETMKQQFAFLHKMLDRKYWVDEVYFSLFANGGRSVGKGLWKGGDVALIDGIMIHGSAHAVTWFAGVARKLQTGRLYNYAFVMIMGLVALLWLFVK
;
A
#
# COMPACT_ATOMS: atom_id res chain seq x y z
N VAL A 1 -8.34 44.67 -33.14
CA VAL A 1 -9.52 45.26 -32.46
C VAL A 1 -10.71 45.37 -33.41
N VAL A 2 -10.60 46.06 -34.55
CA VAL A 2 -11.69 46.19 -35.54
C VAL A 2 -12.22 44.83 -36.04
N ALA A 3 -11.33 43.89 -36.36
CA ALA A 3 -11.72 42.54 -36.78
C ALA A 3 -12.46 41.75 -35.67
N ALA A 4 -12.03 41.90 -34.41
CA ALA A 4 -12.68 41.26 -33.27
C ALA A 4 -14.07 41.85 -33.00
N TRP A 5 -14.24 43.17 -33.14
CA TRP A 5 -15.53 43.85 -33.03
C TRP A 5 -16.51 43.37 -34.13
N PHE A 6 -16.04 43.28 -35.37
CA PHE A 6 -16.88 42.83 -36.49
C PHE A 6 -17.34 41.37 -36.32
N MET A 7 -16.41 40.48 -35.92
CA MET A 7 -16.70 39.06 -35.70
C MET A 7 -17.64 38.81 -34.51
N TYR A 8 -17.55 39.59 -33.43
CA TYR A 8 -18.36 39.36 -32.22
C TYR A 8 -19.66 40.18 -32.16
N LEU A 9 -19.73 41.38 -32.75
CA LEU A 9 -20.89 42.29 -32.63
C LEU A 9 -21.67 42.47 -33.95
N ALA A 10 -21.00 42.46 -35.11
CA ALA A 10 -21.67 42.74 -36.39
C ALA A 10 -22.22 41.47 -37.08
N GLN A 11 -21.52 40.33 -36.97
CA GLN A 11 -21.99 39.04 -37.47
C GLN A 11 -21.53 37.85 -36.59
N PRO A 12 -22.28 37.52 -35.52
CA PRO A 12 -21.95 36.39 -34.65
C PRO A 12 -22.01 35.02 -35.36
N GLN A 13 -22.79 34.89 -36.44
CA GLN A 13 -22.87 33.66 -37.25
C GLN A 13 -21.55 33.32 -37.96
N PHE A 14 -20.75 34.34 -38.33
CA PHE A 14 -19.43 34.13 -38.94
C PHE A 14 -18.40 33.64 -37.90
N ALA A 15 -18.50 34.12 -36.66
CA ALA A 15 -17.69 33.62 -35.56
C ALA A 15 -18.04 32.18 -35.18
N GLU A 16 -19.32 31.81 -35.20
CA GLU A 16 -19.75 30.42 -34.96
C GLU A 16 -19.28 29.46 -36.05
N THR A 17 -19.36 29.84 -37.33
CA THR A 17 -18.87 29.01 -38.44
C THR A 17 -17.35 28.84 -38.40
N MET A 18 -16.60 29.89 -38.10
CA MET A 18 -15.15 29.81 -37.88
C MET A 18 -14.79 28.94 -36.67
N LYS A 19 -15.57 29.03 -35.57
CA LYS A 19 -15.43 28.18 -34.39
C LYS A 19 -15.70 26.71 -34.71
N GLN A 20 -16.64 26.41 -35.61
CA GLN A 20 -16.93 25.04 -36.07
C GLN A 20 -15.85 24.50 -37.01
N GLN A 21 -15.37 25.31 -37.96
CA GLN A 21 -14.29 24.92 -38.89
C GLN A 21 -12.96 24.67 -38.16
N PHE A 22 -12.63 25.50 -37.17
CA PHE A 22 -11.44 25.36 -36.34
C PHE A 22 -11.74 24.76 -34.97
N ALA A 23 -12.81 23.96 -34.84
CA ALA A 23 -13.25 23.40 -33.57
C ALA A 23 -12.14 22.65 -32.83
N PHE A 24 -11.25 21.98 -33.57
CA PHE A 24 -10.09 21.30 -32.98
C PHE A 24 -9.07 22.27 -32.38
N LEU A 25 -8.62 23.29 -33.13
CA LEU A 25 -7.69 24.31 -32.64
C LEU A 25 -8.31 25.09 -31.49
N HIS A 26 -9.58 25.48 -31.62
CA HIS A 26 -10.29 26.21 -30.58
C HIS A 26 -10.37 25.37 -29.30
N LYS A 27 -10.74 24.08 -29.40
CA LYS A 27 -10.79 23.17 -28.25
C LYS A 27 -9.41 22.92 -27.62
N MET A 28 -8.34 22.91 -28.40
CA MET A 28 -6.96 22.81 -27.91
C MET A 28 -6.55 24.05 -27.11
N LEU A 29 -6.82 25.25 -27.64
CA LEU A 29 -6.55 26.50 -26.94
C LEU A 29 -7.43 26.65 -25.68
N ASP A 30 -8.70 26.26 -25.78
CA ASP A 30 -9.69 26.36 -24.71
C ASP A 30 -9.35 25.42 -23.53
N ARG A 31 -8.83 24.22 -23.83
CA ARG A 31 -8.27 23.30 -22.83
C ARG A 31 -6.82 23.59 -22.44
N LYS A 32 -6.30 24.80 -22.69
CA LYS A 32 -4.90 25.18 -22.39
C LYS A 32 -3.88 24.11 -22.80
N TYR A 33 -4.02 23.59 -24.03
CA TYR A 33 -3.13 22.57 -24.59
C TYR A 33 -3.05 21.25 -23.79
N TRP A 34 -4.03 20.96 -22.93
CA TRP A 34 -4.07 19.78 -22.04
C TRP A 34 -2.90 19.68 -21.06
N VAL A 35 -2.12 20.75 -20.89
CA VAL A 35 -0.92 20.75 -20.03
C VAL A 35 -1.31 20.44 -18.59
N ASP A 36 -2.39 21.06 -18.10
CA ASP A 36 -2.90 20.88 -16.74
C ASP A 36 -3.37 19.43 -16.50
N GLU A 37 -4.08 18.81 -17.46
CA GLU A 37 -4.53 17.41 -17.33
C GLU A 37 -3.37 16.41 -17.36
N VAL A 38 -2.37 16.64 -18.22
CA VAL A 38 -1.18 15.78 -18.28
C VAL A 38 -0.41 15.90 -16.97
N TYR A 39 -0.21 17.11 -16.46
CA TYR A 39 0.51 17.33 -15.20
C TYR A 39 -0.19 16.66 -14.02
N PHE A 40 -1.51 16.82 -13.93
CA PHE A 40 -2.30 16.16 -12.88
C PHE A 40 -2.25 14.63 -13.01
N SER A 41 -2.38 14.09 -14.22
CA SER A 41 -2.32 12.64 -14.45
C SER A 41 -0.94 12.07 -14.11
N LEU A 42 0.14 12.71 -14.57
CA LEU A 42 1.49 12.21 -14.37
C LEU A 42 1.94 12.34 -12.92
N PHE A 43 1.78 13.51 -12.31
CA PHE A 43 2.33 13.80 -10.99
C PHE A 43 1.36 13.42 -9.87
N ALA A 44 0.08 13.79 -9.97
CA ALA A 44 -0.86 13.52 -8.88
C ALA A 44 -1.29 12.04 -8.84
N ASN A 45 -1.63 11.45 -9.99
CA ASN A 45 -2.00 10.03 -10.04
C ASN A 45 -0.76 9.11 -10.02
N GLY A 46 0.30 9.47 -10.75
CA GLY A 46 1.55 8.70 -10.73
C GLY A 46 2.25 8.72 -9.36
N GLY A 47 2.30 9.87 -8.69
CA GLY A 47 2.87 9.96 -7.34
C GLY A 47 2.08 9.13 -6.32
N ARG A 48 0.74 9.15 -6.40
CA ARG A 48 -0.10 8.33 -5.51
C ARG A 48 0.02 6.83 -5.76
N SER A 49 0.15 6.40 -7.02
CA SER A 49 0.29 4.97 -7.34
C SER A 49 1.64 4.43 -6.88
N VAL A 50 2.73 5.18 -7.09
CA VAL A 50 4.06 4.83 -6.61
C VAL A 50 4.09 4.80 -5.08
N GLY A 51 3.53 5.81 -4.40
CA GLY A 51 3.44 5.83 -2.94
C GLY A 51 2.64 4.66 -2.38
N LYS A 52 1.52 4.29 -3.00
CA LYS A 52 0.73 3.10 -2.60
C LYS A 52 1.49 1.80 -2.83
N GLY A 53 2.27 1.71 -3.92
CA GLY A 53 3.11 0.55 -4.22
C GLY A 53 4.22 0.37 -3.18
N LEU A 54 4.92 1.46 -2.83
CA LEU A 54 5.95 1.44 -1.79
C LEU A 54 5.39 1.12 -0.41
N TRP A 55 4.23 1.68 -0.03
CA TRP A 55 3.62 1.38 1.26
C TRP A 55 3.13 -0.07 1.37
N LYS A 56 2.41 -0.58 0.37
CA LYS A 56 1.90 -1.96 0.40
C LYS A 56 2.99 -3.00 0.19
N GLY A 57 3.94 -2.75 -0.70
CA GLY A 57 5.00 -3.68 -1.05
C GLY A 57 6.21 -3.61 -0.10
N GLY A 58 6.51 -2.42 0.42
CA GLY A 58 7.57 -2.21 1.40
C GLY A 58 7.07 -2.58 2.80
N ASP A 59 6.28 -1.70 3.41
CA ASP A 59 5.96 -1.82 4.84
C ASP A 59 5.08 -3.03 5.16
N VAL A 60 3.97 -3.20 4.44
CA VAL A 60 3.00 -4.26 4.78
C VAL A 60 3.56 -5.66 4.45
N ALA A 61 4.25 -5.83 3.32
CA ALA A 61 4.75 -7.14 2.94
C ALA A 61 6.01 -7.56 3.72
N LEU A 62 6.97 -6.65 3.97
CA LEU A 62 8.19 -6.99 4.71
C LEU A 62 7.95 -7.02 6.23
N ILE A 63 7.30 -6.01 6.79
CA ILE A 63 7.19 -5.87 8.25
C ILE A 63 6.10 -6.80 8.79
N ASP A 64 4.86 -6.64 8.32
CA ASP A 64 3.77 -7.50 8.79
C ASP A 64 3.97 -8.95 8.32
N GLY A 65 4.29 -9.14 7.04
CA GLY A 65 4.41 -10.46 6.42
C GLY A 65 5.54 -11.33 6.98
N ILE A 66 6.76 -10.80 7.08
CA ILE A 66 7.92 -11.62 7.46
C ILE A 66 8.14 -11.56 8.97
N MET A 67 8.09 -10.36 9.56
CA MET A 67 8.47 -10.18 10.96
C MET A 67 7.34 -10.57 11.91
N ILE A 68 6.12 -10.09 11.68
CA ILE A 68 5.00 -10.29 12.61
C ILE A 68 4.35 -11.66 12.40
N HIS A 69 3.94 -11.99 11.18
CA HIS A 69 3.34 -13.29 10.92
C HIS A 69 4.34 -14.44 11.12
N GLY A 70 5.61 -14.27 10.72
CA GLY A 70 6.65 -15.28 10.92
C GLY A 70 6.91 -15.59 12.40
N SER A 71 7.06 -14.55 13.23
CA SER A 71 7.27 -14.72 14.67
C SER A 71 6.03 -15.28 15.38
N ALA A 72 4.83 -14.81 15.05
CA ALA A 72 3.58 -15.33 15.60
C ALA A 72 3.37 -16.81 15.25
N HIS A 73 3.66 -17.20 14.00
CA HIS A 73 3.60 -18.61 13.59
C HIS A 73 4.63 -19.47 14.30
N ALA A 74 5.85 -18.99 14.50
CA ALA A 74 6.88 -19.71 15.23
C ALA A 74 6.47 -19.96 16.70
N VAL A 75 5.96 -18.92 17.38
CA VAL A 75 5.45 -19.04 18.75
C VAL A 75 4.28 -20.01 18.81
N THR A 76 3.33 -19.92 17.88
CA THR A 76 2.16 -20.81 17.84
C THR A 76 2.57 -22.26 17.57
N TRP A 77 3.54 -22.49 16.69
CA TRP A 77 4.10 -23.82 16.43
C TRP A 77 4.77 -24.40 17.67
N PHE A 78 5.63 -23.62 18.34
CA PHE A 78 6.28 -24.02 19.58
C PHE A 78 5.25 -24.33 20.67
N ALA A 79 4.24 -23.48 20.85
CA ALA A 79 3.16 -23.72 21.79
C ALA A 79 2.38 -25.01 21.46
N GLY A 80 2.15 -25.29 20.18
CA GLY A 80 1.51 -26.53 19.73
C GLY A 80 2.34 -27.78 20.05
N VAL A 81 3.66 -27.71 19.87
CA VAL A 81 4.58 -28.79 20.26
C VAL A 81 4.63 -28.96 21.78
N ALA A 82 4.78 -27.87 22.53
CA ALA A 82 4.79 -27.88 23.98
C ALA A 82 3.48 -28.46 24.57
N ARG A 83 2.33 -28.17 23.94
CA ARG A 83 1.04 -28.74 24.35
C ARG A 83 0.99 -30.26 24.20
N LYS A 84 1.67 -30.83 23.21
CA LYS A 84 1.74 -32.30 23.04
C LYS A 84 2.56 -32.99 24.13
N LEU A 85 3.51 -32.29 24.74
CA LEU A 85 4.27 -32.83 25.87
C LEU A 85 3.40 -32.99 27.13
N GLN A 86 2.33 -32.19 27.25
CA GLN A 86 1.32 -32.35 28.29
C GLN A 86 0.39 -33.53 27.97
N THR A 87 0.84 -34.74 28.34
CA THR A 87 0.16 -36.01 28.08
C THR A 87 -0.94 -36.35 29.10
N GLY A 88 -1.11 -35.54 30.16
CA GLY A 88 -2.15 -35.73 31.19
C GLY A 88 -1.90 -36.89 32.17
N ARG A 89 -0.81 -37.65 31.99
CA ARG A 89 -0.45 -38.77 32.87
C ARG A 89 0.37 -38.29 34.06
N LEU A 90 -0.11 -38.52 35.29
CA LEU A 90 0.58 -38.11 36.52
C LEU A 90 2.06 -38.56 36.60
N TYR A 91 2.34 -39.77 36.12
CA TYR A 91 3.70 -40.33 36.13
C TYR A 91 4.70 -39.46 35.36
N ASN A 92 4.30 -38.91 34.21
CA ASN A 92 5.19 -38.05 33.40
C ASN A 92 5.52 -36.74 34.13
N TYR A 93 4.57 -36.19 34.89
CA TYR A 93 4.82 -35.00 35.71
C TYR A 93 5.75 -35.30 36.89
N ALA A 94 5.52 -36.41 37.60
CA ALA A 94 6.39 -36.83 38.70
C ALA A 94 7.83 -37.06 38.24
N PHE A 95 8.01 -37.71 37.09
CA PHE A 95 9.31 -37.94 36.48
C PHE A 95 10.05 -36.62 36.15
N VAL A 96 9.37 -35.66 35.51
CA VAL A 96 9.96 -34.35 35.18
C VAL A 96 10.34 -33.56 36.43
N MET A 97 9.54 -33.61 37.50
CA MET A 97 9.85 -32.95 38.77
C MET A 97 11.12 -33.51 39.42
N ILE A 98 11.27 -34.83 39.47
CA ILE A 98 12.48 -35.47 40.03
C ILE A 98 13.72 -35.09 39.22
N MET A 99 13.64 -35.16 37.88
CA MET A 99 14.74 -34.72 37.01
C MET A 99 15.10 -33.25 37.22
N GLY A 100 14.10 -32.37 37.34
CA GLY A 100 14.32 -30.95 37.61
C GLY A 100 15.03 -30.70 38.94
N LEU A 101 14.64 -31.43 40.00
CA LEU A 101 15.28 -31.31 41.31
C LEU A 101 16.74 -31.78 41.26
N VAL A 102 17.02 -32.92 40.63
CA VAL A 102 18.39 -33.45 40.47
C VAL A 102 19.26 -32.48 39.67
N ALA A 103 18.74 -31.93 38.56
CA ALA A 103 19.46 -30.95 37.75
C ALA A 103 19.76 -29.66 38.52
N LEU A 104 18.81 -29.18 39.31
CA LEU A 104 18.98 -27.98 40.14
C LEU A 104 20.02 -28.22 41.24
N LEU A 105 19.95 -29.36 41.94
CA LEU A 105 20.96 -29.73 42.94
C LEU A 105 22.35 -29.87 42.31
N TRP A 106 22.46 -30.46 41.12
CA TRP A 106 23.73 -30.58 40.41
C TRP A 106 24.32 -29.22 40.00
N LEU A 107 23.49 -28.28 39.58
CA LEU A 107 23.90 -26.91 39.25
C LEU A 107 24.37 -26.11 40.48
N PHE A 108 23.84 -26.40 41.66
CA PHE A 108 24.18 -25.70 42.92
C PHE A 108 25.34 -26.34 43.69
N VAL A 109 25.54 -27.64 43.54
CA VAL A 109 26.64 -28.39 44.20
C VAL A 109 27.95 -28.27 43.41
N LYS A 110 27.87 -27.96 42.11
CA LYS A 110 29.01 -27.44 41.35
C LYS A 110 29.21 -25.96 41.58
#